data_AF-A0A1I3WJR0-F1
#
_entry.id   AF-A0A1I3WJR0-F1
#
_cell.length_a   1.000
_cell.length_b   1.000
_cell.length_c   1.000
_cell.angle_alpha   90.00
_cell.angle_beta   90.00
_cell.angle_gamma   90.00
#
_symmetry.space_group_name_H-M   'P 1'
#
loop_
_entity.id
_entity.type
_entity.pdbx_description
1 polymer ?
#
loop_
_entity_poly.entity_id
_entity_poly.type
_entity_poly.pdbx_seq_one_letter_code
_entity_poly.pdbx_strand_id
1 'polypeptide(L)'
;MLRRSFLLATTALLASTALPASAAQRLALPAPSGRYPVGRTDLHLVDASRPDPWRGGARELMVSVHRPAWSGHERMPYMLPGAAAHFAAVTANGLLGLGVPAGTDWAGVRTGSYGGAVPVPGDRPVIVYSPGLGEPRTWATAAVEDLASRGYVVVSIDHTWESPEVQFPDGSVRTMVDPGDPDTFVRKALAVRVADTRFVLDELAARGFDVRRVGMFGHSMGGSAAALTMAADPRVVAGVNLDGNLTYLDGSLMPPAAQGLGRPFLLVGKDGETDTGPGWTAFLAATRGWARQLRLRGAEHASFTDAAALLPQLGVGLGTLDPATSVRTQRAYVASFFDRWLLGRDDHLLGGPSRRYPAMEFVA
;
A
#
# COMPACT_ATOMS: atom_id res chain seq x y z
N MET A 1 -45.42 -60.71 -49.43
CA MET A 1 -44.28 -60.68 -48.48
C MET A 1 -43.63 -59.31 -48.56
N LEU A 2 -43.53 -58.63 -47.42
CA LEU A 2 -43.30 -57.18 -47.30
C LEU A 2 -41.94 -56.73 -47.86
N ARG A 3 -41.96 -55.71 -48.72
CA ARG A 3 -40.81 -54.87 -49.06
C ARG A 3 -40.46 -53.99 -47.87
N ARG A 4 -39.23 -54.09 -47.34
CA ARG A 4 -38.68 -53.14 -46.36
C ARG A 4 -37.57 -52.32 -47.03
N SER A 5 -37.92 -51.09 -47.38
CA SER A 5 -36.98 -50.04 -47.76
C SER A 5 -36.32 -49.48 -46.49
N PHE A 6 -35.00 -49.54 -46.39
CA PHE A 6 -34.24 -48.84 -45.34
C PHE A 6 -33.81 -47.47 -45.87
N LEU A 7 -34.42 -46.40 -45.36
CA LEU A 7 -33.88 -45.04 -45.46
C LEU A 7 -32.67 -44.94 -44.51
N LEU A 8 -31.49 -44.65 -45.03
CA LEU A 8 -30.39 -44.13 -44.22
C LEU A 8 -30.66 -42.64 -43.96
N ALA A 9 -30.97 -42.30 -42.71
CA ALA A 9 -30.98 -40.92 -42.24
C ALA A 9 -29.54 -40.50 -41.91
N THR A 10 -28.99 -39.58 -42.70
CA THR A 10 -27.73 -38.90 -42.42
C THR A 10 -27.95 -37.85 -41.34
N THR A 11 -27.60 -38.17 -40.10
CA THR A 11 -27.48 -37.19 -39.01
C THR A 11 -26.22 -36.34 -39.22
N ALA A 12 -26.41 -35.09 -39.63
CA ALA A 12 -25.35 -34.09 -39.63
C ALA A 12 -25.00 -33.73 -38.18
N LEU A 13 -23.83 -34.15 -37.72
CA LEU A 13 -23.26 -33.73 -36.44
C LEU A 13 -22.82 -32.27 -36.58
N LEU A 14 -23.62 -31.33 -36.06
CA LEU A 14 -23.16 -29.97 -35.81
C LEU A 14 -22.14 -30.04 -34.67
N ALA A 15 -20.85 -30.01 -35.03
CA ALA A 15 -19.78 -29.82 -34.08
C ALA A 15 -19.89 -28.41 -33.50
N SER A 16 -20.50 -28.28 -32.32
CA SER A 16 -20.38 -27.08 -31.49
C SER A 16 -18.91 -26.92 -31.13
N THR A 17 -18.20 -26.05 -31.86
CA THR A 17 -16.88 -25.58 -31.47
C THR A 17 -17.05 -24.75 -30.21
N ALA A 18 -16.91 -25.40 -29.05
CA ALA A 18 -16.69 -24.69 -27.80
C ALA A 18 -15.48 -23.79 -28.02
N LEU A 19 -15.70 -22.48 -27.98
CA LEU A 19 -14.62 -21.50 -27.95
C LEU A 19 -13.68 -21.92 -26.82
N PRO A 20 -12.35 -21.94 -27.04
CA PRO A 20 -11.41 -22.23 -25.96
C PRO A 20 -11.73 -21.29 -24.80
N ALA A 21 -11.93 -21.86 -23.61
CA ALA A 21 -12.11 -21.10 -22.39
C ALA A 21 -11.00 -20.04 -22.36
N SER A 22 -11.39 -18.77 -22.31
CA SER A 22 -10.49 -17.64 -22.12
C SER A 22 -9.52 -18.04 -21.01
N ALA A 23 -8.22 -18.10 -21.31
CA ALA A 23 -7.21 -18.33 -20.29
C ALA A 23 -7.47 -17.29 -19.20
N ALA A 24 -7.89 -17.73 -18.02
CA ALA A 24 -8.30 -16.83 -16.93
C ALA A 24 -7.23 -15.75 -16.80
N GLN A 25 -7.62 -14.49 -16.99
CA GLN A 25 -6.69 -13.38 -17.01
C GLN A 25 -6.03 -13.33 -15.63
N ARG A 26 -4.75 -13.71 -15.56
CA ARG A 26 -4.00 -13.72 -14.30
C ARG A 26 -3.89 -12.28 -13.83
N LEU A 27 -4.30 -12.02 -12.58
CA LEU A 27 -4.17 -10.71 -11.96
C LEU A 27 -2.73 -10.20 -12.06
N ALA A 28 -2.58 -8.95 -12.46
CA ALA A 28 -1.28 -8.32 -12.65
C ALA A 28 -1.24 -6.91 -12.05
N LEU A 29 -0.13 -6.59 -11.37
CA LEU A 29 0.16 -5.23 -10.94
C LEU A 29 0.72 -4.40 -12.11
N PRO A 30 0.46 -3.08 -12.16
CA PRO A 30 1.00 -2.20 -13.19
C PRO A 30 2.50 -2.07 -13.04
N ALA A 31 3.22 -2.15 -14.16
CA ALA A 31 4.67 -2.01 -14.18
C ALA A 31 5.12 -0.70 -13.50
N PRO A 32 6.24 -0.72 -12.74
CA PRO A 32 6.89 0.49 -12.25
C PRO A 32 7.30 1.40 -13.41
N SER A 33 7.21 2.72 -13.20
CA SER A 33 7.48 3.73 -14.22
C SER A 33 8.88 4.33 -14.16
N GLY A 34 9.67 3.99 -13.14
CA GLY A 34 11.07 4.42 -13.01
C GLY A 34 12.03 3.59 -13.87
N ARG A 35 13.29 4.03 -13.89
CA ARG A 35 14.34 3.47 -14.78
C ARG A 35 15.01 2.21 -14.24
N TYR A 36 14.88 1.91 -12.95
CA TYR A 36 15.56 0.79 -12.33
C TYR A 36 14.61 -0.43 -12.23
N PRO A 37 15.08 -1.64 -12.58
CA PRO A 37 14.49 -2.85 -12.03
C PRO A 37 14.50 -2.80 -10.50
N VAL A 38 13.55 -3.50 -9.88
CA VAL A 38 13.37 -3.49 -8.42
C VAL A 38 13.74 -4.85 -7.86
N GLY A 39 14.61 -4.86 -6.85
CA GLY A 39 14.86 -6.03 -6.01
C GLY A 39 14.03 -5.91 -4.73
N ARG A 40 13.55 -7.05 -4.21
CA ARG A 40 12.85 -7.14 -2.92
C ARG A 40 13.58 -8.12 -2.00
N THR A 41 13.71 -7.75 -0.74
CA THR A 41 14.16 -8.63 0.34
C THR A 41 13.21 -8.50 1.51
N ASP A 42 12.74 -9.64 2.03
CA ASP A 42 11.89 -9.67 3.22
C ASP A 42 12.74 -9.93 4.47
N LEU A 43 12.47 -9.18 5.53
CA LEU A 43 13.17 -9.24 6.81
C LEU A 43 12.18 -9.61 7.91
N HIS A 44 12.60 -10.53 8.77
CA HIS A 44 11.98 -10.79 10.07
C HIS A 44 12.79 -10.06 11.13
N LEU A 45 12.18 -9.05 11.75
CA LEU A 45 12.81 -8.23 12.78
C LEU A 45 12.18 -8.54 14.13
N VAL A 46 13.02 -8.71 15.15
CA VAL A 46 12.59 -9.05 16.52
C VAL A 46 13.10 -7.98 17.47
N ASP A 47 12.19 -7.21 18.04
CA ASP A 47 12.49 -6.23 19.07
C ASP A 47 12.42 -6.90 20.45
N ALA A 48 13.56 -7.41 20.91
CA ALA A 48 13.67 -8.03 22.22
C ALA A 48 13.53 -7.04 23.39
N SER A 49 13.57 -5.72 23.12
CA SER A 49 13.48 -4.68 24.15
C SER A 49 12.06 -4.28 24.48
N ARG A 50 11.10 -4.51 23.55
CA ARG A 50 9.69 -4.21 23.73
C ARG A 50 8.86 -5.49 23.85
N PRO A 51 8.04 -5.64 24.91
CA PRO A 51 7.03 -6.67 24.91
C PRO A 51 6.00 -6.41 23.80
N ASP A 52 5.53 -7.46 23.13
CA ASP A 52 4.47 -7.31 22.13
C ASP A 52 3.21 -6.74 22.80
N PRO A 53 2.68 -5.61 22.31
CA PRO A 53 1.63 -4.87 22.99
C PRO A 53 0.27 -5.59 22.93
N TRP A 54 0.12 -6.64 22.13
CA TRP A 54 -1.14 -7.35 21.91
C TRP A 54 -1.16 -8.74 22.54
N ARG A 55 -0.04 -9.47 22.47
CA ARG A 55 0.06 -10.86 22.94
C ARG A 55 1.18 -11.13 23.95
N GLY A 56 2.03 -10.15 24.27
CA GLY A 56 3.23 -10.36 25.09
C GLY A 56 4.33 -11.13 24.33
N GLY A 57 5.44 -11.44 25.02
CA GLY A 57 6.65 -11.92 24.34
C GLY A 57 7.39 -10.79 23.61
N ALA A 58 8.37 -11.08 22.76
CA ALA A 58 9.08 -10.04 22.00
C ALA A 58 8.20 -9.47 20.87
N ARG A 59 8.33 -8.17 20.58
CA ARG A 59 7.62 -7.55 19.44
C ARG A 59 8.29 -7.95 18.13
N GLU A 60 7.59 -8.68 17.27
CA GLU A 60 8.12 -9.15 15.99
C GLU A 60 7.41 -8.48 14.80
N LEU A 61 8.17 -8.15 13.77
CA LEU A 61 7.69 -7.47 12.57
C LEU A 61 8.20 -8.18 11.32
N MET A 62 7.35 -8.24 10.30
CA MET A 62 7.78 -8.59 8.95
C MET A 62 7.85 -7.34 8.10
N VAL A 63 8.97 -7.16 7.40
CA VAL A 63 9.27 -5.95 6.63
C VAL A 63 9.72 -6.34 5.23
N SER A 64 9.29 -5.59 4.22
CA SER A 64 9.76 -5.75 2.84
C SER A 64 10.59 -4.55 2.41
N VAL A 65 11.85 -4.78 2.07
CA VAL A 65 12.78 -3.77 1.56
C VAL A 65 12.84 -3.88 0.04
N HIS A 66 12.28 -2.87 -0.65
CA HIS A 66 12.35 -2.70 -2.09
C HIS A 66 13.43 -1.69 -2.44
N ARG A 67 14.28 -1.99 -3.43
CA ARG A 67 15.36 -1.08 -3.84
C ARG A 67 15.74 -1.28 -5.30
N PRO A 68 16.35 -0.27 -5.95
CA PRO A 68 17.00 -0.43 -7.23
C PRO A 68 17.92 -1.65 -7.24
N ALA A 69 17.72 -2.52 -8.23
CA ALA A 69 18.53 -3.71 -8.42
C ALA A 69 18.78 -3.94 -9.91
N TRP A 70 19.77 -4.76 -10.20
CA TRP A 70 19.88 -5.37 -11.53
C TRP A 70 18.74 -6.37 -11.72
N SER A 71 18.29 -6.59 -12.95
CA SER A 71 17.23 -7.56 -13.22
C SER A 71 17.61 -8.95 -12.69
N GLY A 72 16.68 -9.60 -11.98
CA GLY A 72 16.83 -10.97 -11.52
C GLY A 72 16.10 -11.98 -12.41
N HIS A 73 16.14 -13.25 -12.00
CA HIS A 73 15.56 -14.35 -12.77
C HIS A 73 14.09 -14.63 -12.39
N GLU A 74 13.72 -14.46 -11.11
CA GLU A 74 12.39 -14.80 -10.60
C GLU A 74 11.67 -13.61 -9.97
N ARG A 75 10.41 -13.41 -10.36
CA ARG A 75 9.51 -12.41 -9.79
C ARG A 75 8.95 -12.88 -8.45
N MET A 76 8.99 -12.00 -7.46
CA MET A 76 8.47 -12.29 -6.12
C MET A 76 6.96 -12.48 -6.16
N PRO A 77 6.41 -13.42 -5.35
CA PRO A 77 4.97 -13.53 -5.15
C PRO A 77 4.44 -12.25 -4.50
N TYR A 78 3.19 -11.88 -4.84
CA TYR A 78 2.52 -10.73 -4.23
C TYR A 78 2.30 -10.96 -2.74
N MET A 79 1.72 -12.11 -2.40
CA MET A 79 1.52 -12.60 -1.04
C MET A 79 2.18 -13.96 -0.89
N LEU A 80 2.72 -14.24 0.31
CA LEU A 80 3.19 -15.60 0.64
C LEU A 80 1.99 -16.57 0.75
N PRO A 81 2.16 -17.89 0.57
CA PRO A 81 1.03 -18.81 0.42
C PRO A 81 0.01 -18.81 1.57
N GLY A 82 0.47 -18.77 2.81
CA GLY A 82 -0.40 -18.73 3.99
C GLY A 82 -1.11 -17.38 4.13
N ALA A 83 -0.40 -16.28 3.85
CA ALA A 83 -1.01 -14.95 3.80
C ALA A 83 -2.06 -14.86 2.67
N ALA A 84 -1.76 -15.37 1.48
CA ALA A 84 -2.69 -15.39 0.35
C ALA A 84 -3.95 -16.21 0.65
N ALA A 85 -3.81 -17.35 1.33
CA ALA A 85 -4.94 -18.17 1.75
C ALA A 85 -5.83 -17.44 2.77
N HIS A 86 -5.24 -16.79 3.79
CA HIS A 86 -5.99 -15.99 4.75
C HIS A 86 -6.66 -14.79 4.08
N PHE A 87 -5.93 -14.09 3.20
CA PHE A 87 -6.46 -12.94 2.49
C PHE A 87 -7.69 -13.32 1.65
N ALA A 88 -7.61 -14.44 0.92
CA ALA A 88 -8.73 -14.95 0.12
C ALA A 88 -9.95 -15.33 0.97
N ALA A 89 -9.73 -15.96 2.13
CA ALA A 89 -10.78 -16.53 2.96
C ALA A 89 -11.45 -15.50 3.90
N VAL A 90 -10.67 -14.54 4.41
CA VAL A 90 -11.08 -13.66 5.51
C VAL A 90 -10.98 -12.20 5.10
N THR A 91 -9.81 -11.78 4.61
CA THR A 91 -9.50 -10.35 4.50
C THR A 91 -10.23 -9.67 3.37
N ALA A 92 -10.18 -10.24 2.15
CA ALA A 92 -10.67 -9.58 0.95
C ALA A 92 -12.15 -9.21 1.05
N ASN A 93 -13.02 -10.16 1.40
CA ASN A 93 -14.47 -9.91 1.49
C ASN A 93 -14.97 -9.68 2.92
N GLY A 94 -14.32 -10.26 3.93
CA GLY A 94 -14.78 -10.15 5.33
C GLY A 94 -14.30 -8.87 6.01
N LEU A 95 -13.01 -8.54 5.92
CA LEU A 95 -12.45 -7.34 6.56
C LEU A 95 -12.52 -6.10 5.68
N LEU A 96 -12.17 -6.24 4.40
CA LEU A 96 -12.04 -5.11 3.47
C LEU A 96 -13.30 -4.89 2.61
N GLY A 97 -14.26 -5.82 2.63
CA GLY A 97 -15.53 -5.66 1.90
C GLY A 97 -15.37 -5.50 0.38
N LEU A 98 -14.32 -6.09 -0.21
CA LEU A 98 -13.95 -5.82 -1.60
C LEU A 98 -14.92 -6.40 -2.63
N GLY A 99 -15.77 -7.37 -2.26
CA GLY A 99 -16.73 -7.99 -3.17
C GLY A 99 -16.08 -8.81 -4.29
N VAL A 100 -14.88 -9.37 -4.07
CA VAL A 100 -14.15 -10.14 -5.06
C VAL A 100 -14.75 -11.55 -5.24
N PRO A 101 -14.66 -12.15 -6.45
CA PRO A 101 -15.14 -13.50 -6.69
C PRO A 101 -14.48 -14.54 -5.79
N ALA A 102 -15.27 -15.51 -5.31
CA ALA A 102 -14.74 -16.67 -4.59
C ALA A 102 -13.75 -17.45 -5.47
N GLY A 103 -12.66 -17.94 -4.86
CA GLY A 103 -11.62 -18.68 -5.59
C GLY A 103 -10.63 -17.80 -6.37
N THR A 104 -10.64 -16.48 -6.15
CA THR A 104 -9.59 -15.59 -6.70
C THR A 104 -8.20 -16.05 -6.27
N ASP A 105 -7.31 -16.30 -7.23
CA ASP A 105 -5.95 -16.80 -7.01
C ASP A 105 -4.97 -15.68 -6.62
N TRP A 106 -5.01 -15.29 -5.33
CA TRP A 106 -4.07 -14.31 -4.77
C TRP A 106 -2.63 -14.82 -4.69
N ALA A 107 -2.43 -16.13 -4.54
CA ALA A 107 -1.11 -16.76 -4.46
C ALA A 107 -0.40 -16.78 -5.83
N GLY A 108 -1.18 -16.83 -6.92
CA GLY A 108 -0.68 -16.80 -8.29
C GLY A 108 -0.23 -15.42 -8.79
N VAL A 109 -0.54 -14.35 -8.05
CA VAL A 109 -0.16 -12.98 -8.42
C VAL A 109 1.34 -12.76 -8.21
N ARG A 110 1.99 -12.18 -9.22
CA ARG A 110 3.42 -11.86 -9.20
C ARG A 110 3.63 -10.36 -9.24
N THR A 111 4.69 -9.93 -8.56
CA THR A 111 5.07 -8.51 -8.46
C THR A 111 6.00 -8.08 -9.60
N GLY A 112 6.34 -6.79 -9.63
CA GLY A 112 7.36 -6.21 -10.50
C GLY A 112 8.79 -6.52 -10.06
N SER A 113 8.99 -6.90 -8.79
CA SER A 113 10.28 -7.04 -8.16
C SER A 113 10.85 -8.45 -8.21
N TYR A 114 12.19 -8.52 -8.15
CA TYR A 114 12.97 -9.74 -8.23
C TYR A 114 13.52 -10.14 -6.86
N GLY A 115 13.41 -11.42 -6.53
CA GLY A 115 14.04 -12.01 -5.36
C GLY A 115 15.53 -12.23 -5.58
N GLY A 116 16.36 -12.03 -4.54
CA GLY A 116 17.81 -12.27 -4.60
C GLY A 116 18.58 -11.39 -5.60
N ALA A 117 17.94 -10.36 -6.15
CA ALA A 117 18.57 -9.48 -7.13
C ALA A 117 19.68 -8.64 -6.49
N VAL A 118 20.78 -8.48 -7.23
CA VAL A 118 21.93 -7.68 -6.78
C VAL A 118 21.54 -6.21 -6.75
N PRO A 119 21.65 -5.52 -5.60
CA PRO A 119 21.31 -4.11 -5.49
C PRO A 119 22.20 -3.23 -6.37
N VAL A 120 21.64 -2.17 -6.94
CA VAL A 120 22.45 -1.14 -7.59
C VAL A 120 23.21 -0.38 -6.51
N PRO A 121 24.55 -0.24 -6.59
CA PRO A 121 25.33 0.49 -5.60
C PRO A 121 24.92 1.97 -5.45
N GLY A 122 25.28 2.54 -4.30
CA GLY A 122 25.15 3.97 -3.98
C GLY A 122 24.08 4.28 -2.94
N ASP A 123 24.29 5.37 -2.22
CA ASP A 123 23.37 5.84 -1.18
C ASP A 123 22.05 6.30 -1.79
N ARG A 124 20.94 5.80 -1.24
CA ARG A 124 19.58 6.12 -1.70
C ARG A 124 18.74 6.60 -0.51
N PRO A 125 17.88 7.61 -0.69
CA PRO A 125 16.96 7.99 0.37
C PRO A 125 16.02 6.85 0.72
N VAL A 126 15.76 6.69 2.01
CA VAL A 126 14.81 5.69 2.54
C VAL A 126 13.43 6.31 2.64
N ILE A 127 12.41 5.55 2.22
CA ILE A 127 10.99 5.88 2.39
C ILE A 127 10.33 4.71 3.12
N VAL A 128 9.61 4.98 4.21
CA VAL A 128 8.82 3.97 4.92
C VAL A 128 7.37 4.03 4.46
N TYR A 129 6.75 2.87 4.23
CA TYR A 129 5.33 2.69 3.99
C TYR A 129 4.67 1.98 5.17
N SER A 130 3.58 2.56 5.69
CA SER A 130 2.65 1.90 6.62
C SER A 130 1.30 1.64 5.93
N PRO A 131 0.74 0.42 6.03
CA PRO A 131 -0.57 0.08 5.47
C PRO A 131 -1.72 0.71 6.26
N GLY A 132 -2.97 0.57 5.77
CA GLY A 132 -4.17 0.87 6.56
C GLY A 132 -4.36 -0.07 7.75
N LEU A 133 -5.45 0.13 8.50
CA LEU A 133 -5.87 -0.83 9.52
C LEU A 133 -6.47 -2.07 8.83
N GLY A 134 -6.10 -3.28 9.25
CA GLY A 134 -6.63 -4.49 8.63
C GLY A 134 -6.17 -4.69 7.18
N GLU A 135 -5.09 -4.01 6.76
CA GLU A 135 -4.45 -4.19 5.45
C GLU A 135 -3.03 -4.76 5.60
N PRO A 136 -2.60 -5.68 4.73
CA PRO A 136 -1.23 -6.20 4.76
C PRO A 136 -0.26 -5.21 4.10
N ARG A 137 1.03 -5.28 4.46
CA ARG A 137 2.09 -4.44 3.86
C ARG A 137 2.21 -4.58 2.34
N THR A 138 1.70 -5.68 1.78
CA THR A 138 1.69 -5.97 0.34
C THR A 138 0.60 -5.22 -0.41
N TRP A 139 -0.40 -4.64 0.27
CA TRP A 139 -1.56 -3.96 -0.35
C TRP A 139 -1.26 -2.58 -0.96
N ALA A 140 0.01 -2.21 -1.09
CA ALA A 140 0.47 -1.04 -1.87
C ALA A 140 1.77 -1.32 -2.64
N THR A 141 1.97 -2.57 -3.06
CA THR A 141 3.15 -2.99 -3.82
C THR A 141 3.32 -2.16 -5.08
N ALA A 142 2.24 -1.78 -5.77
CA ALA A 142 2.33 -0.97 -6.98
C ALA A 142 2.95 0.43 -6.71
N ALA A 143 2.63 1.07 -5.58
CA ALA A 143 3.20 2.36 -5.21
C ALA A 143 4.66 2.21 -4.73
N VAL A 144 4.91 1.19 -3.92
CA VAL A 144 6.23 0.89 -3.35
C VAL A 144 7.26 0.55 -4.42
N GLU A 145 6.91 -0.31 -5.39
CA GLU A 145 7.82 -0.66 -6.48
C GLU A 145 8.04 0.52 -7.43
N ASP A 146 7.05 1.39 -7.63
CA ASP A 146 7.23 2.59 -8.46
C ASP A 146 8.26 3.54 -7.85
N LEU A 147 8.16 3.82 -6.54
CA LEU A 147 9.16 4.61 -5.83
C LEU A 147 10.55 3.94 -5.86
N ALA A 148 10.63 2.62 -5.61
CA ALA A 148 11.90 1.92 -5.67
C ALA A 148 12.53 2.00 -7.08
N SER A 149 11.73 1.85 -8.14
CA SER A 149 12.20 1.96 -9.53
C SER A 149 12.71 3.35 -9.91
N ARG A 150 12.32 4.40 -9.16
CA ARG A 150 12.78 5.79 -9.34
C ARG A 150 14.09 6.08 -8.63
N GLY A 151 14.51 5.18 -7.74
CA GLY A 151 15.81 5.26 -7.09
C GLY A 151 15.79 5.30 -5.57
N TYR A 152 14.65 5.06 -4.92
CA TYR A 152 14.50 5.04 -3.47
C TYR A 152 14.72 3.64 -2.89
N VAL A 153 15.13 3.56 -1.63
CA VAL A 153 14.89 2.35 -0.83
C VAL A 153 13.52 2.53 -0.17
N VAL A 154 12.59 1.62 -0.40
CA VAL A 154 11.23 1.69 0.14
C VAL A 154 10.97 0.50 1.04
N VAL A 155 10.50 0.78 2.25
CA VAL A 155 10.39 -0.20 3.34
C VAL A 155 8.94 -0.29 3.78
N SER A 156 8.28 -1.40 3.49
CA SER A 156 6.89 -1.66 3.89
C SER A 156 6.85 -2.49 5.17
N ILE A 157 6.03 -2.09 6.15
CA ILE A 157 5.96 -2.74 7.46
C ILE A 157 4.62 -3.45 7.63
N ASP A 158 4.64 -4.72 8.04
CA ASP A 158 3.50 -5.34 8.69
C ASP A 158 3.58 -5.12 10.20
N HIS A 159 2.51 -4.55 10.76
CA HIS A 159 2.37 -4.37 12.19
C HIS A 159 1.65 -5.59 12.74
N THR A 160 2.41 -6.58 13.23
CA THR A 160 1.87 -7.87 13.67
C THR A 160 0.71 -7.69 14.66
N TRP A 161 -0.36 -8.47 14.48
CA TRP A 161 -1.62 -8.38 15.23
C TRP A 161 -2.53 -7.19 14.88
N GLU A 162 -2.08 -6.25 14.04
CA GLU A 162 -2.90 -5.16 13.46
C GLU A 162 -3.11 -5.34 11.96
N SER A 163 -2.10 -5.89 11.28
CA SER A 163 -2.23 -6.42 9.92
C SER A 163 -3.15 -7.65 9.94
N PRO A 164 -3.94 -7.86 8.88
CA PRO A 164 -4.97 -8.91 8.83
C PRO A 164 -4.34 -10.30 8.80
N GLU A 165 -3.23 -10.44 8.08
CA GLU A 165 -2.36 -11.60 8.09
C GLU A 165 -0.90 -11.18 7.96
N VAL A 166 -0.05 -11.81 8.76
CA VAL A 166 1.41 -11.69 8.69
C VAL A 166 2.00 -13.09 8.68
N GLN A 167 2.56 -13.50 7.55
CA GLN A 167 3.24 -14.78 7.44
C GLN A 167 4.73 -14.63 7.77
N PHE A 168 5.21 -15.49 8.67
CA PHE A 168 6.59 -15.54 9.16
C PHE A 168 7.44 -16.60 8.43
N PRO A 169 8.77 -16.58 8.57
CA PRO A 169 9.67 -17.52 7.88
C PRO A 169 9.42 -18.99 8.19
N ASP A 170 8.89 -19.30 9.37
CA ASP A 170 8.50 -20.65 9.80
C ASP A 170 7.19 -21.15 9.15
N GLY A 171 6.55 -20.31 8.34
CA GLY A 171 5.27 -20.60 7.69
C GLY A 171 4.05 -20.29 8.55
N SER A 172 4.22 -19.88 9.81
CA SER A 172 3.11 -19.47 10.66
C SER A 172 2.47 -18.18 10.15
N VAL A 173 1.15 -18.05 10.33
CA VAL A 173 0.39 -16.84 10.00
C VAL A 173 -0.19 -16.28 11.28
N ARG A 174 0.20 -15.05 11.62
CA ARG A 174 -0.37 -14.29 12.75
C ARG A 174 -1.41 -13.33 12.20
N THR A 175 -2.59 -13.32 12.79
CA THR A 175 -3.75 -12.58 12.28
C THR A 175 -4.14 -11.45 13.23
N MET A 176 -4.88 -10.46 12.72
CA MET A 176 -5.32 -9.32 13.51
C MET A 176 -6.08 -9.77 14.78
N VAL A 177 -5.81 -9.13 15.91
CA VAL A 177 -6.58 -9.37 17.16
C VAL A 177 -7.96 -8.73 17.07
N ASP A 178 -8.90 -9.23 17.88
CA ASP A 178 -10.19 -8.56 18.05
C ASP A 178 -9.97 -7.13 18.54
N PRO A 179 -10.44 -6.11 17.81
CA PRO A 179 -10.22 -4.72 18.20
C PRO A 179 -10.94 -4.35 19.50
N GLY A 180 -12.01 -5.05 19.89
CA GLY A 180 -12.83 -4.64 21.03
C GLY A 180 -13.41 -3.24 20.81
N ASP A 181 -13.08 -2.29 21.70
CA ASP A 181 -13.45 -0.88 21.53
C ASP A 181 -12.62 -0.21 20.40
N PRO A 182 -13.24 0.27 19.32
CA PRO A 182 -12.52 0.79 18.16
C PRO A 182 -11.61 1.99 18.45
N ASP A 183 -12.03 2.94 19.28
CA ASP A 183 -11.25 4.16 19.54
C ASP A 183 -10.00 3.83 20.37
N THR A 184 -10.18 3.05 21.44
CA THR A 184 -9.08 2.54 22.27
C THR A 184 -8.09 1.74 21.42
N PHE A 185 -8.59 0.88 20.53
CA PHE A 185 -7.77 0.10 19.63
C PHE A 185 -6.95 0.97 18.69
N VAL A 186 -7.57 1.91 17.99
CA VAL A 186 -6.90 2.81 17.03
C VAL A 186 -5.83 3.66 17.73
N ARG A 187 -6.13 4.23 18.90
CA ARG A 187 -5.16 5.01 19.68
C ARG A 187 -3.93 4.18 20.04
N LYS A 188 -4.15 2.97 20.53
CA LYS A 188 -3.07 2.03 20.87
C LYS A 188 -2.28 1.63 19.62
N ALA A 189 -2.95 1.22 18.55
CA ALA A 189 -2.33 0.83 17.29
C ALA A 189 -1.43 1.93 16.74
N LEU A 190 -1.90 3.18 16.66
CA LEU A 190 -1.08 4.30 16.20
C LEU A 190 0.19 4.49 17.04
N ALA A 191 0.10 4.37 18.37
CA ALA A 191 1.28 4.44 19.23
C ALA A 191 2.26 3.28 18.98
N VAL A 192 1.74 2.07 18.78
CA VAL A 192 2.53 0.88 18.42
C VAL A 192 3.24 1.07 17.08
N ARG A 193 2.55 1.58 16.06
CA ARG A 193 3.12 1.81 14.73
C ARG A 193 4.24 2.85 14.71
N VAL A 194 4.13 3.88 15.55
CA VAL A 194 5.22 4.85 15.77
C VAL A 194 6.44 4.14 16.36
N ALA A 195 6.25 3.33 17.41
CA ALA A 195 7.35 2.59 18.04
C ALA A 195 7.98 1.55 17.11
N ASP A 196 7.16 0.84 16.33
CA ASP A 196 7.60 -0.12 15.33
C ASP A 196 8.41 0.55 14.22
N THR A 197 7.96 1.71 13.73
CA THR A 197 8.69 2.44 12.69
C THR A 197 10.06 2.89 13.21
N ARG A 198 10.13 3.39 14.45
CA ARG A 198 11.41 3.79 15.07
C ARG A 198 12.37 2.62 15.17
N PHE A 199 11.89 1.46 15.63
CA PHE A 199 12.67 0.23 15.69
C PHE A 199 13.15 -0.23 14.31
N VAL A 200 12.28 -0.21 13.29
CA VAL A 200 12.67 -0.55 11.92
C VAL A 200 13.76 0.38 11.39
N LEU A 201 13.68 1.69 11.67
CA LEU A 201 14.73 2.63 11.28
C LEU A 201 16.06 2.36 11.99
N ASP A 202 16.04 1.96 13.27
CA ASP A 202 17.24 1.57 14.02
C ASP A 202 17.88 0.31 13.42
N GLU A 203 17.07 -0.71 13.10
CA GLU A 203 17.50 -1.94 12.44
C GLU A 203 18.08 -1.68 11.05
N LEU A 204 17.51 -0.75 10.28
CA LEU A 204 18.04 -0.33 8.98
C LEU A 204 19.37 0.41 9.14
N ALA A 205 19.51 1.30 10.14
CA ALA A 205 20.78 1.97 10.42
C ALA A 205 21.89 0.96 10.71
N ALA A 206 21.61 -0.04 11.54
CA ALA A 206 22.56 -1.11 11.88
C ALA A 206 22.98 -1.95 10.64
N ARG A 207 22.13 -1.99 9.60
CA ARG A 207 22.41 -2.65 8.30
C ARG A 207 23.07 -1.72 7.28
N GLY A 208 23.45 -0.51 7.68
CA GLY A 208 24.19 0.44 6.86
C GLY A 208 23.34 1.33 5.94
N PHE A 209 22.02 1.38 6.13
CA PHE A 209 21.17 2.33 5.40
C PHE A 209 21.30 3.74 6.00
N ASP A 210 21.36 4.78 5.15
CA ASP A 210 21.28 6.16 5.61
C ASP A 210 19.83 6.53 5.98
N VAL A 211 19.52 6.43 7.27
CA VAL A 211 18.22 6.76 7.84
C VAL A 211 18.20 8.13 8.53
N ARG A 212 19.20 8.99 8.30
CA ARG A 212 19.22 10.33 8.93
C ARG A 212 18.13 11.25 8.40
N ARG A 213 17.71 11.01 7.15
CA ARG A 213 16.65 11.76 6.45
C ARG A 213 15.78 10.78 5.67
N VAL A 214 14.63 10.43 6.24
CA VAL A 214 13.69 9.49 5.63
C VAL A 214 12.38 10.16 5.26
N GLY A 215 11.77 9.67 4.18
CA GLY A 215 10.36 9.92 3.89
C GLY A 215 9.48 8.89 4.59
N MET A 216 8.22 9.23 4.83
CA MET A 216 7.21 8.25 5.24
C MET A 216 5.90 8.52 4.54
N PHE A 217 5.21 7.48 4.10
CA PHE A 217 3.84 7.58 3.62
C PHE A 217 2.98 6.43 4.11
N GLY A 218 1.67 6.59 4.03
CA GLY A 218 0.77 5.49 4.31
C GLY A 218 -0.65 5.79 3.86
N HIS A 219 -1.41 4.70 3.74
CA HIS A 219 -2.83 4.73 3.44
C HIS A 219 -3.64 4.68 4.73
N SER A 220 -4.73 5.45 4.80
CA SER A 220 -5.67 5.41 5.93
C SER A 220 -4.94 5.57 7.27
N MET A 221 -5.12 4.67 8.23
CA MET A 221 -4.39 4.69 9.52
C MET A 221 -2.86 4.76 9.37
N GLY A 222 -2.29 4.24 8.28
CA GLY A 222 -0.87 4.38 7.96
C GLY A 222 -0.45 5.81 7.60
N GLY A 223 -1.34 6.60 7.01
CA GLY A 223 -1.13 8.02 6.76
C GLY A 223 -1.17 8.85 8.06
N SER A 224 -2.07 8.51 8.97
CA SER A 224 -2.09 9.05 10.35
C SER A 224 -0.79 8.69 11.10
N ALA A 225 -0.35 7.43 10.97
CA ALA A 225 0.92 6.96 11.53
C ALA A 225 2.13 7.70 10.94
N ALA A 226 2.10 8.10 9.67
CA ALA A 226 3.14 8.91 9.06
C ALA A 226 3.25 10.30 9.73
N ALA A 227 2.12 10.97 9.99
CA ALA A 227 2.11 12.26 10.69
C ALA A 227 2.60 12.12 12.15
N LEU A 228 2.13 11.09 12.86
CA LEU A 228 2.50 10.85 14.26
C LEU A 228 3.98 10.46 14.40
N THR A 229 4.47 9.58 13.53
CA THR A 229 5.89 9.18 13.53
C THR A 229 6.76 10.36 13.20
N MET A 230 6.35 11.19 12.24
CA MET A 230 7.07 12.41 11.93
C MET A 230 7.14 13.35 13.14
N ALA A 231 6.05 13.58 13.86
CA ALA A 231 6.08 14.36 15.09
C ALA A 231 7.04 13.78 16.15
N ALA A 232 7.09 12.44 16.28
CA ALA A 232 7.83 11.75 17.33
C ALA A 232 9.30 11.44 17.00
N ASP A 233 9.69 11.35 15.72
CA ASP A 233 11.02 11.00 15.27
C ASP A 233 11.59 12.05 14.29
N PRO A 234 12.71 12.71 14.63
CA PRO A 234 13.29 13.76 13.79
C PRO A 234 13.89 13.23 12.47
N ARG A 235 14.14 11.91 12.36
CA ARG A 235 14.66 11.30 11.11
C ARG A 235 13.66 11.39 9.98
N VAL A 236 12.35 11.37 10.27
CA VAL A 236 11.29 11.51 9.26
C VAL A 236 11.17 12.98 8.88
N VAL A 237 11.63 13.34 7.68
CA VAL A 237 11.74 14.73 7.23
C VAL A 237 10.67 15.14 6.23
N ALA A 238 9.95 14.19 5.64
CA ALA A 238 8.87 14.45 4.69
C ALA A 238 7.80 13.35 4.80
N GLY A 239 6.53 13.74 4.85
CA GLY A 239 5.41 12.81 5.06
C GLY A 239 4.29 12.93 4.02
N VAL A 240 3.66 11.81 3.67
CA VAL A 240 2.43 11.79 2.87
C VAL A 240 1.36 10.97 3.58
N ASN A 241 0.17 11.56 3.74
CA ASN A 241 -1.01 10.87 4.22
C ASN A 241 -1.99 10.67 3.06
N LEU A 242 -2.22 9.42 2.67
CA LEU A 242 -3.21 9.03 1.66
C LEU A 242 -4.51 8.66 2.38
N ASP A 243 -5.43 9.62 2.45
CA ASP A 243 -6.81 9.45 2.92
C ASP A 243 -6.98 8.97 4.37
N GLY A 244 -6.00 9.23 5.24
CA GLY A 244 -6.06 8.92 6.67
C GLY A 244 -6.52 10.09 7.54
N ASN A 245 -7.38 9.82 8.53
CA ASN A 245 -7.86 10.83 9.46
C ASN A 245 -6.73 11.42 10.32
N LEU A 246 -6.82 12.69 10.69
CA LEU A 246 -6.05 13.26 11.80
C LEU A 246 -6.94 13.63 13.00
N THR A 247 -8.15 13.05 13.00
CA THR A 247 -9.13 13.06 14.09
C THR A 247 -9.26 11.64 14.64
N TYR A 248 -9.32 11.49 15.96
CA TYR A 248 -9.72 10.24 16.61
C TYR A 248 -11.22 9.97 16.43
N LEU A 249 -11.68 8.75 16.74
CA LEU A 249 -13.08 8.36 16.51
C LEU A 249 -14.05 9.10 17.44
N ASP A 250 -13.57 9.54 18.60
CA ASP A 250 -14.32 10.42 19.52
C ASP A 250 -14.41 11.89 19.08
N GLY A 251 -13.83 12.24 17.93
CA GLY A 251 -13.81 13.60 17.39
C GLY A 251 -12.67 14.49 17.91
N SER A 252 -11.84 14.00 18.84
CA SER A 252 -10.69 14.74 19.33
C SER A 252 -9.55 14.76 18.30
N LEU A 253 -8.78 15.84 18.31
CA LEU A 253 -7.65 16.01 17.38
C LEU A 253 -6.48 15.10 17.76
N MET A 254 -5.84 14.50 16.76
CA MET A 254 -4.53 13.88 16.95
C MET A 254 -3.47 14.96 17.22
N PRO A 255 -2.37 14.66 17.95
CA PRO A 255 -1.33 15.64 18.24
C PRO A 255 -0.80 16.41 17.01
N PRO A 256 -0.53 15.77 15.85
CA PRO A 256 -0.11 16.50 14.65
C PRO A 256 -1.16 17.48 14.14
N ALA A 257 -2.45 17.19 14.26
CA ALA A 257 -3.52 18.12 13.86
C ALA A 257 -3.62 19.32 14.80
N ALA A 258 -3.47 19.11 16.11
CA ALA A 258 -3.55 20.19 17.10
C ALA A 258 -2.31 21.10 17.09
N GLN A 259 -1.12 20.53 16.87
CA GLN A 259 0.17 21.23 17.02
C GLN A 259 0.82 21.61 15.69
N GLY A 260 0.38 20.99 14.60
CA GLY A 260 1.00 21.11 13.28
C GLY A 260 2.36 20.42 13.19
N LEU A 261 2.96 20.47 12.00
CA LEU A 261 4.32 19.98 11.75
C LEU A 261 5.26 21.10 11.30
N GLY A 262 6.56 20.91 11.59
CA GLY A 262 7.62 21.83 11.17
C GLY A 262 8.29 21.44 9.85
N ARG A 263 7.99 20.27 9.27
CA ARG A 263 8.60 19.81 8.01
C ARG A 263 7.51 19.37 7.00
N PRO A 264 7.85 19.22 5.71
CA PRO A 264 6.89 19.04 4.63
C PRO A 264 5.92 17.87 4.80
N PHE A 265 4.62 18.12 4.61
CA PHE A 265 3.59 17.09 4.70
C PHE A 265 2.51 17.26 3.62
N LEU A 266 2.19 16.19 2.90
CA LEU A 266 1.16 16.17 1.87
C LEU A 266 -0.04 15.35 2.32
N LEU A 267 -1.23 15.95 2.26
CA LEU A 267 -2.50 15.27 2.45
C LEU A 267 -3.11 15.00 1.07
N VAL A 268 -3.48 13.75 0.77
CA VAL A 268 -4.14 13.39 -0.49
C VAL A 268 -5.39 12.59 -0.17
N GLY A 269 -6.56 13.19 -0.43
CA GLY A 269 -7.86 12.61 -0.11
C GLY A 269 -8.55 11.99 -1.30
N LYS A 270 -9.46 11.06 -1.02
CA LYS A 270 -10.44 10.57 -2.00
C LYS A 270 -11.40 11.68 -2.44
N ASP A 271 -12.29 11.39 -3.37
CA ASP A 271 -13.32 12.37 -3.74
C ASP A 271 -14.35 12.60 -2.62
N GLY A 272 -14.95 13.78 -2.64
CA GLY A 272 -15.89 14.23 -1.60
C GLY A 272 -15.22 14.60 -0.28
N GLU A 273 -15.90 14.31 0.82
CA GLU A 273 -15.40 14.58 2.18
C GLU A 273 -14.27 13.61 2.54
N THR A 274 -13.17 14.17 3.02
CA THR A 274 -11.96 13.49 3.49
C THR A 274 -11.63 13.99 4.90
N ASP A 275 -11.19 13.10 5.78
CA ASP A 275 -11.21 13.27 7.24
C ASP A 275 -12.64 13.40 7.76
N THR A 276 -13.12 12.38 8.47
CA THR A 276 -14.48 12.37 9.05
C THR A 276 -14.65 13.33 10.24
N GLY A 277 -13.68 14.21 10.46
CA GLY A 277 -13.65 15.21 11.53
C GLY A 277 -12.77 16.41 11.18
N PRO A 278 -12.50 17.31 12.15
CA PRO A 278 -11.81 18.57 11.89
C PRO A 278 -10.29 18.45 11.69
N GLY A 279 -9.72 17.23 11.71
CA GLY A 279 -8.29 16.96 11.80
C GLY A 279 -7.45 17.58 10.69
N TRP A 280 -7.80 17.40 9.42
CA TRP A 280 -7.06 17.95 8.29
C TRP A 280 -7.12 19.48 8.28
N THR A 281 -8.29 20.06 8.52
CA THR A 281 -8.47 21.52 8.63
C THR A 281 -7.63 22.08 9.78
N ALA A 282 -7.68 21.46 10.96
CA ALA A 282 -6.88 21.86 12.11
C ALA A 282 -5.39 21.70 11.84
N PHE A 283 -4.97 20.61 11.22
CA PHE A 283 -3.60 20.34 10.83
C PHE A 283 -3.03 21.42 9.90
N LEU A 284 -3.77 21.79 8.85
CA LEU A 284 -3.35 22.82 7.90
C LEU A 284 -3.27 24.19 8.58
N ALA A 285 -4.18 24.51 9.50
CA ALA A 285 -4.16 25.76 10.26
C ALA A 285 -2.99 25.83 11.26
N ALA A 286 -2.61 24.70 11.88
CA ALA A 286 -1.54 24.64 12.87
C ALA A 286 -0.14 24.47 12.26
N THR A 287 -0.05 23.87 11.06
CA THR A 287 1.23 23.53 10.42
C THR A 287 1.95 24.76 9.88
N ARG A 288 3.18 24.98 10.36
CA ARG A 288 4.04 26.09 9.93
C ARG A 288 5.00 25.71 8.81
N GLY A 289 5.25 24.41 8.64
CA GLY A 289 6.02 23.87 7.52
C GLY A 289 5.25 23.92 6.20
N TRP A 290 5.87 23.43 5.12
CA TRP A 290 5.13 23.23 3.87
C TRP A 290 4.05 22.17 4.07
N ALA A 291 2.78 22.52 3.87
CA ALA A 291 1.69 21.55 3.82
C ALA A 291 0.72 21.88 2.69
N ARG A 292 0.19 20.84 2.07
CA ARG A 292 -0.85 20.95 1.03
C ARG A 292 -1.85 19.82 1.18
N GLN A 293 -3.10 20.15 0.89
CA GLN A 293 -4.17 19.19 0.71
C GLN A 293 -4.52 19.10 -0.77
N LEU A 294 -4.54 17.86 -1.25
CA LEU A 294 -4.98 17.50 -2.58
C LEU A 294 -6.19 16.57 -2.48
N ARG A 295 -7.03 16.59 -3.53
CA ARG A 295 -8.15 15.68 -3.70
C ARG A 295 -8.03 14.97 -5.04
N LEU A 296 -8.15 13.65 -5.05
CA LEU A 296 -8.21 12.87 -6.27
C LEU A 296 -9.67 12.64 -6.67
N ARG A 297 -10.16 13.41 -7.65
CA ARG A 297 -11.54 13.28 -8.14
C ARG A 297 -11.83 11.89 -8.69
N GLY A 298 -13.01 11.37 -8.36
CA GLY A 298 -13.48 10.04 -8.71
C GLY A 298 -12.76 8.89 -7.99
N ALA A 299 -11.84 9.16 -7.06
CA ALA A 299 -11.25 8.13 -6.23
C ALA A 299 -12.12 7.85 -4.99
N GLU A 300 -12.06 6.61 -4.53
CA GLU A 300 -12.60 6.13 -3.25
C GLU A 300 -11.47 5.81 -2.27
N HIS A 301 -11.79 5.55 -1.00
CA HIS A 301 -10.79 5.27 0.04
C HIS A 301 -9.77 4.20 -0.39
N ALA A 302 -10.25 3.03 -0.83
CA ALA A 302 -9.38 1.94 -1.28
C ALA A 302 -8.61 2.25 -2.57
N SER A 303 -8.88 3.36 -3.27
CA SER A 303 -8.15 3.74 -4.49
C SER A 303 -6.67 3.99 -4.25
N PHE A 304 -6.28 4.30 -3.00
CA PHE A 304 -4.89 4.55 -2.61
C PHE A 304 -4.07 3.28 -2.33
N THR A 305 -4.61 2.13 -2.71
CA THR A 305 -4.03 0.80 -2.52
C THR A 305 -3.93 0.06 -3.85
N ASP A 306 -3.39 -1.16 -3.83
CA ASP A 306 -3.38 -2.03 -5.00
C ASP A 306 -4.79 -2.48 -5.44
N ALA A 307 -5.84 -2.20 -4.66
CA ALA A 307 -7.23 -2.38 -5.08
C ALA A 307 -7.54 -1.63 -6.38
N ALA A 308 -7.00 -0.41 -6.57
CA ALA A 308 -7.19 0.35 -7.81
C ALA A 308 -6.62 -0.38 -9.04
N ALA A 309 -5.59 -1.20 -8.87
CA ALA A 309 -5.05 -1.99 -9.96
C ALA A 309 -5.78 -3.33 -10.14
N LEU A 310 -6.14 -3.99 -9.04
CA LEU A 310 -6.55 -5.40 -9.04
C LEU A 310 -8.07 -5.61 -9.15
N LEU A 311 -8.88 -4.81 -8.46
CA LEU A 311 -10.34 -4.99 -8.45
C LEU A 311 -11.00 -4.89 -9.84
N PRO A 312 -10.60 -3.94 -10.72
CA PRO A 312 -11.20 -3.86 -12.05
C PRO A 312 -10.95 -5.09 -12.92
N GLN A 313 -9.83 -5.80 -12.71
CA GLN A 313 -9.52 -7.07 -13.40
C GLN A 313 -10.45 -8.21 -12.95
N LEU A 314 -11.09 -8.07 -11.78
CA LEU A 314 -12.07 -8.99 -11.22
C LEU A 314 -13.52 -8.56 -11.52
N GLY A 315 -13.72 -7.51 -12.32
CA GLY A 315 -15.04 -6.93 -12.59
C GLY A 315 -15.64 -6.15 -11.43
N VAL A 316 -14.83 -5.80 -10.42
CA VAL A 316 -15.24 -4.99 -9.27
C VAL A 316 -14.85 -3.53 -9.52
N GLY A 317 -15.85 -2.64 -9.51
CA GLY A 317 -15.63 -1.20 -9.67
C GLY A 317 -15.05 -0.56 -8.40
N LEU A 318 -14.23 0.48 -8.58
CA LEU A 318 -13.68 1.27 -7.49
C LEU A 318 -13.67 2.76 -7.87
N GLY A 319 -14.61 3.51 -7.32
CA GLY A 319 -14.84 4.90 -7.69
C GLY A 319 -15.26 5.09 -9.15
N THR A 320 -15.13 6.32 -9.65
CA THR A 320 -15.49 6.72 -11.01
C THR A 320 -14.30 7.10 -11.88
N LEU A 321 -13.11 7.26 -11.27
CA LEU A 321 -11.88 7.53 -11.98
C LEU A 321 -11.38 6.27 -12.70
N ASP A 322 -10.96 6.42 -13.95
CA ASP A 322 -10.30 5.35 -14.70
C ASP A 322 -9.14 4.73 -13.86
N PRO A 323 -9.13 3.41 -13.62
CA PRO A 323 -8.15 2.76 -12.75
C PRO A 323 -6.68 3.03 -13.09
N ALA A 324 -6.31 2.96 -14.37
CA ALA A 324 -4.95 3.21 -14.81
C ALA A 324 -4.55 4.68 -14.60
N THR A 325 -5.51 5.59 -14.76
CA THR A 325 -5.35 7.03 -14.47
C THR A 325 -5.23 7.30 -12.98
N SER A 326 -6.00 6.61 -12.14
CA SER A 326 -5.89 6.70 -10.67
C SER A 326 -4.47 6.34 -10.23
N VAL A 327 -4.01 5.14 -10.57
CA VAL A 327 -2.67 4.65 -10.18
C VAL A 327 -1.56 5.57 -10.71
N ARG A 328 -1.62 5.95 -11.99
CA ARG A 328 -0.62 6.83 -12.61
C ARG A 328 -0.56 8.20 -11.94
N THR A 329 -1.70 8.76 -11.56
CA THR A 329 -1.78 10.08 -10.93
C THR A 329 -1.19 10.04 -9.53
N GLN A 330 -1.59 9.06 -8.72
CA GLN A 330 -1.06 8.91 -7.36
C GLN A 330 0.46 8.72 -7.35
N ARG A 331 0.97 7.79 -8.18
CA ARG A 331 2.43 7.57 -8.34
C ARG A 331 3.18 8.85 -8.68
N ALA A 332 2.63 9.69 -9.58
CA ALA A 332 3.28 10.94 -9.98
C ALA A 332 3.37 11.96 -8.83
N TYR A 333 2.29 12.16 -8.09
CA TYR A 333 2.27 13.14 -6.99
C TYR A 333 3.10 12.69 -5.78
N VAL A 334 3.04 11.40 -5.42
CA VAL A 334 3.86 10.85 -4.33
C VAL A 334 5.34 10.90 -4.70
N ALA A 335 5.71 10.56 -5.94
CA ALA A 335 7.08 10.67 -6.42
C ALA A 335 7.57 12.13 -6.46
N SER A 336 6.79 13.05 -7.02
CA SER A 336 7.14 14.48 -7.06
C SER A 336 7.37 15.05 -5.65
N PHE A 337 6.56 14.65 -4.67
CA PHE A 337 6.74 15.05 -3.28
C PHE A 337 8.07 14.57 -2.69
N PHE A 338 8.39 13.29 -2.83
CA PHE A 338 9.67 12.78 -2.30
C PHE A 338 10.88 13.28 -3.09
N ASP A 339 10.77 13.43 -4.41
CA ASP A 339 11.83 14.01 -5.26
C ASP A 339 12.17 15.43 -4.78
N ARG A 340 11.16 16.24 -4.46
CA ARG A 340 11.36 17.59 -3.95
C ARG A 340 12.09 17.61 -2.60
N TRP A 341 11.65 16.81 -1.64
CA TRP A 341 12.09 16.96 -0.24
C TRP A 341 13.23 16.03 0.19
N LEU A 342 13.45 14.93 -0.53
CA LEU A 342 14.55 14.00 -0.28
C LEU A 342 15.69 14.13 -1.30
N LEU A 343 15.39 14.55 -2.54
CA LEU A 343 16.39 14.70 -3.61
C LEU A 343 16.63 16.16 -4.04
N GLY A 344 15.86 17.12 -3.53
CA GLY A 344 15.99 18.53 -3.93
C GLY A 344 15.57 18.80 -5.38
N ARG A 345 14.71 17.97 -5.97
CA ARG A 345 14.27 18.05 -7.36
C ARG A 345 12.80 18.48 -7.42
N ASP A 346 12.53 19.71 -7.82
CA ASP A 346 11.16 20.22 -8.00
C ASP A 346 10.79 20.16 -9.49
N ASP A 347 9.81 19.30 -9.83
CA ASP A 347 9.20 19.24 -11.16
C ASP A 347 7.98 20.17 -11.30
N HIS A 348 7.72 20.97 -10.25
CA HIS A 348 6.62 21.92 -10.11
C HIS A 348 5.21 21.31 -10.13
N LEU A 349 5.07 19.98 -10.08
CA LEU A 349 3.75 19.31 -10.06
C LEU A 349 2.93 19.66 -8.81
N LEU A 350 3.61 19.97 -7.70
CA LEU A 350 3.00 20.39 -6.42
C LEU A 350 2.72 21.89 -6.33
N GLY A 351 2.99 22.64 -7.41
CA GLY A 351 2.79 24.09 -7.46
C GLY A 351 1.36 24.52 -7.78
N GLY A 352 0.56 23.65 -8.41
CA GLY A 352 -0.82 23.93 -8.78
C GLY A 352 -1.41 22.91 -9.76
N PRO A 353 -2.63 23.17 -10.28
CA PRO A 353 -3.33 22.23 -11.16
C PRO A 353 -2.52 21.83 -12.39
N SER A 354 -2.55 20.54 -12.75
CA SER A 354 -1.81 19.98 -13.88
C SER A 354 -2.74 19.49 -14.99
N ARG A 355 -2.51 19.94 -16.23
CA ARG A 355 -3.24 19.43 -17.41
C ARG A 355 -2.96 17.95 -17.68
N ARG A 356 -1.83 17.42 -17.22
CA ARG A 356 -1.47 15.99 -17.37
C ARG A 356 -2.21 15.11 -16.39
N TYR A 357 -2.61 15.67 -15.24
CA TYR A 357 -3.27 14.97 -14.16
C TYR A 357 -4.52 15.74 -13.71
N PRO A 358 -5.50 15.92 -14.61
CA PRO A 358 -6.61 16.82 -14.37
C PRO A 358 -7.50 16.39 -13.19
N ALA A 359 -7.46 15.11 -12.80
CA ALA A 359 -8.20 14.57 -11.67
C ALA A 359 -7.62 14.95 -10.30
N MET A 360 -6.35 15.35 -10.21
CA MET A 360 -5.76 15.80 -8.95
C MET A 360 -6.02 17.29 -8.76
N GLU A 361 -6.82 17.62 -7.75
CA GLU A 361 -7.21 18.97 -7.39
C GLU A 361 -6.42 19.46 -6.20
N PHE A 362 -6.15 20.77 -6.19
CA PHE A 362 -5.62 21.48 -5.03
C PHE A 362 -6.79 22.02 -4.24
N VAL A 363 -6.91 21.61 -2.98
CA VAL A 363 -7.93 22.12 -2.07
C VAL A 363 -7.43 23.47 -1.55
N ALA A 364 -8.31 24.47 -1.60
CA ALA A 364 -8.02 25.86 -1.28
C ALA A 364 -7.84 26.11 0.21
#